data_AF-A0A524F123-F1
#
_entry.id   AF-A0A524F123-F1
#
_cell.length_a   1.000
_cell.length_b   1.000
_cell.length_c   1.000
_cell.angle_alpha   90.00
_cell.angle_beta   90.00
_cell.angle_gamma   90.00
#
_symmetry.space_group_name_H-M   'P 1'
#
loop_
_entity.id
_entity.type
_entity.pdbx_description
1 polymer ?
#
loop_
_entity_poly.entity_id
_entity_poly.type
_entity_poly.pdbx_seq_one_letter_code
_entity_poly.pdbx_strand_id
1 'polypeptide(L)'
;MFIKKDIQKHLVKMGKIKVYKKPNFTHEKTQEEYDSALGEVSDNINSIKGILSKKMNVVRLRILDICVVNLENAFKQYYHTYTYSRDGTAEKNFTKSIRELNSFLRAAGLDASNNKDTESKIKWLNTEFIKQAKYIQQVERQIRDNNIEPFTEIVESLT
;
A
#
# COMPACT_ATOMS: atom_id res chain seq x y z
N MET A 1 -8.29 -33.43 11.85
CA MET A 1 -7.07 -34.26 11.95
C MET A 1 -5.88 -33.32 11.94
N PHE A 2 -5.13 -33.21 13.04
CA PHE A 2 -3.99 -32.30 13.14
C PHE A 2 -2.73 -32.99 12.61
N ILE A 3 -2.23 -32.56 11.45
CA ILE A 3 -0.93 -33.01 10.94
C ILE A 3 0.15 -32.30 11.77
N LYS A 4 1.11 -33.05 12.34
CA LYS A 4 2.25 -32.46 13.06
C LYS A 4 3.03 -31.54 12.10
N LYS A 5 3.48 -30.36 12.58
CA LYS A 5 4.21 -29.35 11.77
C LYS A 5 5.37 -29.94 10.94
N ASP A 6 6.08 -30.95 11.46
CA ASP A 6 7.20 -31.58 10.75
C ASP A 6 6.73 -32.44 9.56
N ILE A 7 5.58 -33.10 9.70
CA ILE A 7 4.94 -33.86 8.61
C ILE A 7 4.41 -32.90 7.55
N GLN A 8 3.81 -31.79 7.97
CA GLN A 8 3.35 -30.73 7.05
C GLN A 8 4.51 -30.15 6.24
N LYS A 9 5.65 -29.82 6.87
CA LYS A 9 6.86 -29.37 6.15
C LYS A 9 7.37 -30.39 5.14
N HIS A 10 7.33 -31.67 5.47
CA HIS A 10 7.76 -32.73 4.57
C HIS A 10 6.84 -32.85 3.36
N LEU A 11 5.52 -32.83 3.57
CA LEU A 11 4.52 -32.89 2.50
C LEU A 11 4.58 -31.66 1.56
N VAL A 12 4.87 -30.47 2.10
CA VAL A 12 5.13 -29.26 1.29
C VAL A 12 6.36 -29.45 0.40
N LYS A 13 7.48 -29.95 0.95
CA LYS A 13 8.70 -30.23 0.17
C LYS A 13 8.48 -31.27 -0.92
N MET A 14 7.61 -32.24 -0.68
CA MET A 14 7.23 -33.26 -1.65
C MET A 14 6.21 -32.76 -2.71
N GLY A 15 5.77 -31.50 -2.62
CA GLY A 15 4.75 -30.95 -3.54
C GLY A 15 3.38 -31.60 -3.39
N LYS A 16 3.09 -32.25 -2.25
CA LYS A 16 1.81 -32.94 -2.00
C LYS A 16 0.74 -32.02 -1.44
N ILE A 17 1.17 -30.97 -0.73
CA ILE A 17 0.27 -29.97 -0.17
C ILE A 17 0.83 -28.57 -0.40
N LYS A 18 -0.05 -27.58 -0.47
CA LYS A 18 0.28 -26.16 -0.43
C LYS A 18 -0.27 -25.58 0.87
N VAL A 19 0.57 -24.87 1.61
CA VAL A 19 0.15 -24.17 2.83
C VAL A 19 0.17 -22.68 2.54
N TYR A 20 -0.95 -22.02 2.75
CA TYR A 20 -1.04 -20.56 2.67
C TYR A 20 -1.79 -20.00 3.88
N LYS A 21 -1.59 -18.72 4.15
CA LYS A 21 -2.29 -18.02 5.22
C LYS A 21 -3.52 -17.34 4.63
N LYS A 22 -4.63 -17.29 5.36
CA LYS A 22 -5.80 -16.50 5.03
C LYS A 22 -6.09 -15.52 6.18
N PRO A 23 -6.46 -14.26 5.91
CA PRO A 23 -6.92 -13.33 6.94
C PRO A 23 -8.11 -13.91 7.68
N ASN A 24 -8.10 -13.80 9.00
CA ASN A 24 -9.20 -14.23 9.89
C ASN A 24 -9.98 -13.03 10.45
N PHE A 25 -9.99 -11.95 9.68
CA PHE A 25 -10.72 -10.72 9.95
C PHE A 25 -11.23 -10.19 8.61
N THR A 26 -12.24 -9.33 8.65
CA THR A 26 -12.91 -8.86 7.44
C THR A 26 -12.59 -7.38 7.22
N HIS A 27 -12.14 -7.07 6.01
CA HIS A 27 -12.00 -5.69 5.57
C HIS A 27 -13.36 -5.08 5.19
N GLU A 28 -13.47 -3.75 5.22
CA GLU A 28 -14.69 -3.03 4.77
C GLU A 28 -14.96 -3.18 3.27
N LYS A 29 -13.89 -3.45 2.49
CA LYS A 29 -13.90 -3.66 1.05
C LYS A 29 -13.26 -5.00 0.73
N THR A 30 -13.71 -5.58 -0.38
CA THR A 30 -13.07 -6.72 -1.03
C THR A 30 -11.72 -6.33 -1.63
N GLN A 31 -10.88 -7.33 -1.96
CA GLN A 31 -9.61 -7.07 -2.63
C GLN A 31 -9.82 -6.41 -4.01
N GLU A 32 -10.85 -6.81 -4.77
CA GLU A 32 -11.15 -6.22 -6.09
C GLU A 32 -11.51 -4.73 -6.00
N GLU A 33 -12.25 -4.33 -4.96
CA GLU A 33 -12.57 -2.93 -4.69
C GLU A 33 -11.31 -2.14 -4.27
N TYR A 34 -10.42 -2.76 -3.51
CA TYR A 34 -9.13 -2.14 -3.19
C TYR A 34 -8.23 -2.01 -4.41
N ASP A 35 -8.19 -3.01 -5.29
CA ASP A 35 -7.42 -2.97 -6.53
C ASP A 35 -7.93 -1.86 -7.46
N SER A 36 -9.25 -1.66 -7.52
CA SER A 36 -9.86 -0.55 -8.26
C SER A 36 -9.43 0.82 -7.69
N ALA A 37 -9.46 0.99 -6.36
CA ALA A 37 -9.00 2.21 -5.71
C ALA A 37 -7.49 2.45 -5.90
N LEU A 38 -6.69 1.38 -5.88
CA LEU A 38 -5.26 1.44 -6.20
C LEU A 38 -5.00 1.89 -7.63
N GLY A 39 -5.87 1.51 -8.58
CA GLY A 39 -5.85 2.02 -9.95
C GLY A 39 -5.95 3.54 -10.00
N GLU A 40 -6.97 4.11 -9.36
CA GLU A 40 -7.17 5.57 -9.30
C GLU A 40 -5.98 6.30 -8.64
N VAL A 41 -5.46 5.74 -7.55
CA VAL A 41 -4.25 6.25 -6.89
C VAL A 41 -3.05 6.25 -7.87
N SER A 42 -2.84 5.15 -8.58
CA SER A 42 -1.73 4.99 -9.51
C SER A 42 -1.83 5.98 -10.68
N ASP A 43 -3.03 6.17 -11.23
CA ASP A 43 -3.28 7.15 -12.28
C ASP A 43 -2.99 8.57 -11.83
N ASN A 44 -3.41 8.94 -10.62
CA ASN A 44 -3.13 10.25 -10.04
C ASN A 44 -1.62 10.47 -9.83
N ILE A 45 -0.91 9.47 -9.27
CA ILE A 45 0.54 9.54 -9.07
C ILE A 45 1.27 9.69 -10.41
N ASN A 46 0.89 8.89 -11.42
CA ASN A 46 1.51 8.94 -12.75
C ASN A 46 1.21 10.26 -13.48
N SER A 47 0.01 10.82 -13.30
CA SER A 47 -0.33 12.15 -13.80
C SER A 47 0.59 13.23 -13.21
N ILE A 48 0.79 13.23 -11.88
CA ILE A 48 1.72 14.15 -11.19
C ILE A 48 3.14 13.99 -11.75
N LYS A 49 3.62 12.75 -11.89
CA LYS A 49 4.95 12.44 -12.45
C LYS A 49 5.11 12.97 -13.88
N GLY A 50 4.10 12.77 -14.73
CA GLY A 50 4.11 13.23 -16.12
C GLY A 50 4.23 14.75 -16.24
N ILE A 51 3.59 15.50 -15.32
CA ILE A 51 3.67 16.96 -15.28
C ILE A 51 5.06 17.41 -14.81
N LEU A 52 5.58 16.81 -13.74
CA LEU A 52 6.85 17.19 -13.13
C LEU A 52 8.06 16.83 -14.01
N SER A 53 8.04 15.66 -14.64
CA SER A 53 9.17 15.12 -15.40
C SER A 53 9.60 16.01 -16.57
N LYS A 54 8.66 16.70 -17.21
CA LYS A 54 8.91 17.63 -18.34
C LYS A 54 9.80 18.82 -17.97
N LYS A 55 10.01 19.11 -16.69
CA LYS A 55 10.70 20.31 -16.19
C LYS A 55 11.95 19.98 -15.38
N MET A 56 12.41 18.72 -15.39
CA MET A 56 13.48 18.25 -14.52
C MET A 56 14.70 17.72 -15.28
N ASN A 57 15.87 17.84 -14.63
CA ASN A 57 17.09 17.18 -15.09
C ASN A 57 17.11 15.69 -14.66
N VAL A 58 18.06 14.94 -15.21
CA VAL A 58 18.17 13.48 -15.01
C VAL A 58 18.26 13.07 -13.54
N VAL A 59 19.02 13.80 -12.71
CA VAL A 59 19.16 13.49 -11.27
C VAL A 59 17.82 13.68 -10.55
N ARG A 60 17.13 14.80 -10.81
CA ARG A 60 15.83 15.10 -10.22
C ARG A 60 14.75 14.11 -10.67
N LEU A 61 14.80 13.65 -11.93
CA LEU A 61 13.92 12.61 -12.45
C LEU A 61 14.09 11.29 -11.68
N ARG A 62 15.33 10.85 -11.41
CA ARG A 62 15.56 9.64 -10.62
C ARG A 62 15.02 9.74 -9.20
N ILE A 63 15.16 10.91 -8.56
CA ILE A 63 14.61 11.13 -7.22
C ILE A 63 13.07 11.12 -7.30
N LEU A 64 12.47 11.79 -8.29
CA LEU A 64 11.02 11.76 -8.52
C LEU A 64 10.49 10.33 -8.71
N ASP A 65 11.20 9.49 -9.46
CA ASP A 65 10.85 8.08 -9.65
C ASP A 65 10.85 7.32 -8.32
N ILE A 66 11.86 7.53 -7.47
CA ILE A 66 11.93 6.93 -6.14
C ILE A 66 10.74 7.39 -5.28
N CYS A 67 10.39 8.68 -5.31
CA CYS A 67 9.24 9.21 -4.57
C CYS A 67 7.94 8.55 -5.02
N VAL A 68 7.72 8.44 -6.33
CA VAL A 68 6.53 7.82 -6.92
C VAL A 68 6.39 6.37 -6.51
N VAL A 69 7.46 5.58 -6.63
CA VAL A 69 7.48 4.17 -6.22
C VAL A 69 7.18 4.03 -4.72
N ASN A 70 7.75 4.89 -3.88
CA ASN A 70 7.49 4.85 -2.45
C ASN A 70 6.04 5.19 -2.08
N LEU A 71 5.40 6.10 -2.82
CA LEU A 71 3.97 6.40 -2.64
C LEU A 71 3.11 5.20 -3.02
N GLU A 72 3.33 4.63 -4.20
CA GLU A 72 2.59 3.45 -4.66
C GLU A 72 2.75 2.27 -3.70
N ASN A 73 3.97 2.00 -3.23
CA ASN A 73 4.21 0.91 -2.29
C ASN A 73 3.51 1.13 -0.96
N ALA A 74 3.45 2.36 -0.47
CA ALA A 74 2.70 2.68 0.74
C ALA A 74 1.20 2.40 0.53
N PHE A 75 0.60 2.86 -0.57
CA PHE A 75 -0.80 2.55 -0.85
C PHE A 75 -1.05 1.05 -1.03
N LYS A 76 -0.23 0.34 -1.82
CA LYS A 76 -0.36 -1.12 -2.01
C LYS A 76 -0.32 -1.87 -0.69
N GLN A 77 0.55 -1.45 0.24
CA GLN A 77 0.57 -2.03 1.58
C GLN A 77 -0.77 -1.83 2.30
N TYR A 78 -1.31 -0.62 2.32
CA TYR A 78 -2.51 -0.30 3.10
C TYR A 78 -3.82 -0.73 2.42
N TYR A 79 -3.83 -0.94 1.10
CA TYR A 79 -4.95 -1.44 0.28
C TYR A 79 -4.79 -2.94 -0.05
N HIS A 80 -4.22 -3.69 0.89
CA HIS A 80 -4.13 -5.14 0.78
C HIS A 80 -4.90 -5.78 1.92
N THR A 81 -5.74 -6.77 1.60
CA THR A 81 -6.63 -7.45 2.56
C THR A 81 -5.91 -8.28 3.63
N TYR A 82 -4.59 -8.45 3.52
CA TYR A 82 -3.77 -9.08 4.55
C TYR A 82 -3.16 -8.07 5.52
N THR A 83 -3.35 -6.77 5.29
CA THR A 83 -2.79 -5.74 6.15
C THR A 83 -3.71 -5.51 7.34
N TYR A 84 -3.24 -5.92 8.51
CA TYR A 84 -4.01 -5.86 9.76
C TYR A 84 -3.44 -4.87 10.78
N SER A 85 -2.25 -4.33 10.53
CA SER A 85 -1.55 -3.41 11.43
C SER A 85 -0.84 -2.32 10.64
N ARG A 86 -0.57 -1.20 11.31
CA ARG A 86 0.12 -0.06 10.70
C ARG A 86 1.58 -0.38 10.45
N ASP A 87 2.08 0.04 9.29
CA ASP A 87 3.49 -0.02 8.91
C ASP A 87 4.13 1.38 9.03
N GLY A 88 4.91 1.58 10.09
CA GLY A 88 5.59 2.85 10.33
C GLY A 88 6.63 3.22 9.26
N THR A 89 7.18 2.23 8.54
CA THR A 89 8.10 2.48 7.42
C THR A 89 7.33 3.01 6.22
N ALA A 90 6.19 2.40 5.88
CA ALA A 90 5.32 2.88 4.82
C ALA A 90 4.80 4.30 5.10
N GLU A 91 4.37 4.60 6.33
CA GLU A 91 3.94 5.95 6.74
C GLU A 91 5.05 7.00 6.60
N LYS A 92 6.26 6.66 7.05
CA LYS A 92 7.43 7.53 6.95
C LYS A 92 7.81 7.78 5.49
N ASN A 93 7.82 6.74 4.66
CA ASN A 93 8.13 6.83 3.24
C ASN A 93 7.08 7.64 2.49
N PHE A 94 5.80 7.45 2.79
CA PHE A 94 4.70 8.25 2.23
C PHE A 94 4.87 9.74 2.56
N THR A 95 5.00 10.06 3.85
CA THR A 95 5.13 11.45 4.33
C THR A 95 6.34 12.14 3.71
N LYS A 96 7.48 11.44 3.64
CA LYS A 96 8.69 11.95 3.00
C LYS A 96 8.46 12.22 1.51
N SER A 97 7.86 11.28 0.79
CA SER A 97 7.63 11.38 -0.65
C SER A 97 6.64 12.50 -1.01
N ILE A 98 5.59 12.72 -0.20
CA ILE A 98 4.68 13.88 -0.35
C ILE A 98 5.44 15.20 -0.16
N ARG A 99 6.34 15.30 0.82
CA ARG A 99 7.16 16.50 1.03
C ARG A 99 8.09 16.76 -0.15
N GLU A 100 8.69 15.70 -0.70
CA GLU A 100 9.57 15.77 -1.87
C GLU A 100 8.79 16.18 -3.12
N LEU A 101 7.60 15.63 -3.37
CA LEU A 101 6.71 16.05 -4.45
C LEU A 101 6.35 17.54 -4.38
N ASN A 102 6.00 18.05 -3.19
CA ASN A 102 5.73 19.48 -3.01
C ASN A 102 6.97 20.34 -3.27
N SER A 103 8.15 19.84 -2.90
CA SER A 103 9.42 20.53 -3.17
C SER A 103 9.72 20.58 -4.68
N PHE A 104 9.41 19.49 -5.39
CA PHE A 104 9.51 19.41 -6.83
C PHE A 104 8.58 20.37 -7.56
N LEU A 105 7.33 20.49 -7.11
CA LEU A 105 6.37 21.46 -7.68
C LEU A 105 6.91 22.89 -7.59
N ARG A 106 7.39 23.28 -6.41
CA ARG A 106 8.01 24.60 -6.20
C ARG A 106 9.24 24.81 -7.09
N ALA A 107 10.13 23.81 -7.15
CA ALA A 107 11.33 23.89 -7.98
C ALA A 107 11.05 23.93 -9.49
N ALA A 108 9.89 23.41 -9.93
CA ALA A 108 9.42 23.45 -11.30
C ALA A 108 8.63 24.72 -11.65
N GLY A 109 8.45 25.65 -10.70
CA GLY A 109 7.65 26.86 -10.88
C GLY A 109 6.15 26.58 -11.01
N LEU A 110 5.67 25.47 -10.44
CA LEU A 110 4.28 25.03 -10.46
C LEU A 110 3.65 25.18 -9.07
N ASP A 111 3.56 26.41 -8.59
CA ASP A 111 2.94 26.76 -7.31
C ASP A 111 1.40 26.87 -7.40
N ALA A 112 0.76 27.12 -6.25
CA ALA A 112 -0.68 26.98 -6.02
C ALA A 112 -1.59 27.79 -6.95
N SER A 113 -1.09 28.87 -7.55
CA SER A 113 -1.84 29.67 -8.52
C SER A 113 -1.85 29.05 -9.92
N ASN A 114 -0.79 28.33 -10.28
CA ASN A 114 -0.54 27.85 -11.66
C ASN A 114 -0.79 26.36 -11.87
N ASN A 115 -0.96 25.56 -10.81
CA ASN A 115 -1.14 24.11 -10.93
C ASN A 115 -2.14 23.50 -9.92
N LYS A 116 -3.32 24.11 -9.82
CA LYS A 116 -4.40 23.70 -8.89
C LYS A 116 -4.80 22.23 -9.00
N ASP A 117 -4.74 21.63 -10.19
CA ASP A 117 -5.07 20.21 -10.39
C ASP A 117 -4.06 19.30 -9.68
N THR A 118 -2.76 19.53 -9.88
CA THR A 118 -1.71 18.69 -9.29
C THR A 118 -1.69 18.81 -7.77
N GLU A 119 -1.88 20.02 -7.24
CA GLU A 119 -2.02 20.20 -5.79
C GLU A 119 -3.25 19.50 -5.22
N SER A 120 -4.38 19.58 -5.92
CA SER A 120 -5.61 18.87 -5.55
C SER A 120 -5.38 17.36 -5.50
N LYS A 121 -4.66 16.79 -6.47
CA LYS A 121 -4.27 15.37 -6.49
C LYS A 121 -3.37 15.01 -5.32
N ILE A 122 -2.34 15.80 -5.01
CA ILE A 122 -1.47 15.56 -3.85
C ILE A 122 -2.27 15.61 -2.54
N LYS A 123 -3.17 16.59 -2.40
CA LYS A 123 -4.05 16.71 -1.23
C LYS A 123 -5.00 15.52 -1.11
N TRP A 124 -5.56 15.06 -2.22
CA TRP A 124 -6.39 13.86 -2.28
C TRP A 124 -5.59 12.61 -1.86
N LEU A 125 -4.39 12.40 -2.41
CA LEU A 125 -3.50 11.29 -2.03
C LEU A 125 -3.23 11.30 -0.52
N ASN A 126 -2.89 12.46 0.04
CA ASN A 126 -2.67 12.59 1.49
C ASN A 126 -3.93 12.23 2.30
N THR A 127 -5.10 12.64 1.82
CA THR A 127 -6.38 12.36 2.46
C THR A 127 -6.70 10.86 2.44
N GLU A 128 -6.58 10.22 1.29
CA GLU A 128 -6.84 8.78 1.13
C GLU A 128 -5.87 7.92 1.95
N PHE A 129 -4.59 8.27 1.94
CA PHE A 129 -3.60 7.57 2.76
C PHE A 129 -3.94 7.66 4.26
N ILE A 130 -4.27 8.85 4.75
CA ILE A 130 -4.63 9.05 6.16
C ILE A 130 -5.90 8.27 6.52
N LYS A 131 -6.92 8.27 5.65
CA LYS A 131 -8.14 7.49 5.85
C LYS A 131 -7.82 6.01 5.98
N GLN A 132 -7.06 5.46 5.03
CA GLN A 132 -6.73 4.04 5.03
C GLN A 132 -5.85 3.65 6.21
N ALA A 133 -4.84 4.45 6.56
CA ALA A 133 -3.99 4.18 7.73
C ALA A 133 -4.79 4.20 9.05
N LYS A 134 -5.77 5.12 9.18
CA LYS A 134 -6.69 5.14 10.33
C LYS A 134 -7.61 3.93 10.36
N TYR A 135 -8.12 3.52 9.22
CA TYR A 135 -8.95 2.33 9.11
C TYR A 135 -8.17 1.07 9.54
N ILE A 136 -6.94 0.88 9.04
CA ILE A 136 -6.08 -0.24 9.48
C ILE A 136 -5.80 -0.18 10.99
N GLN A 137 -5.63 1.01 11.57
CA GLN A 137 -5.51 1.15 13.02
C GLN A 137 -6.76 0.66 13.78
N GLN A 138 -7.95 0.84 13.22
CA GLN A 138 -9.20 0.35 13.83
C GLN A 138 -9.27 -1.17 13.74
N VAL A 139 -8.93 -1.75 12.60
CA VAL A 139 -8.83 -3.21 12.41
C VAL A 139 -7.84 -3.82 13.41
N GLU A 140 -6.65 -3.22 13.55
CA GLU A 140 -5.62 -3.66 14.49
C GLU A 140 -6.16 -3.71 15.94
N ARG A 141 -6.92 -2.69 16.35
CA ARG A 141 -7.54 -2.64 17.67
C ARG A 141 -8.62 -3.71 17.83
N GLN A 142 -9.49 -3.89 16.84
CA GLN A 142 -10.55 -4.90 16.89
C GLN A 142 -9.99 -6.32 17.02
N ILE A 143 -8.93 -6.64 16.28
CA ILE A 143 -8.25 -7.94 16.35
C ILE A 143 -7.70 -8.17 17.76
N ARG A 144 -7.00 -7.18 18.31
CA ARG A 144 -6.42 -7.26 19.66
C ARG A 144 -7.48 -7.37 20.74
N ASP A 145 -8.49 -6.50 20.70
CA ASP A 145 -9.50 -6.39 21.75
C ASP A 145 -10.42 -7.62 21.78
N ASN A 146 -10.61 -8.30 20.63
CA ASN A 146 -11.37 -9.55 20.52
C ASN A 146 -10.48 -10.81 20.58
N ASN A 147 -9.16 -10.67 20.81
CA ASN A 147 -8.19 -11.77 20.84
C ASN A 147 -8.25 -12.69 19.59
N ILE A 148 -8.39 -12.09 18.41
CA ILE A 148 -8.42 -12.79 17.12
C ILE A 148 -6.99 -13.06 16.67
N GLU A 149 -6.68 -14.30 16.30
CA GLU A 149 -5.46 -14.57 15.54
C GLU A 149 -5.63 -13.99 14.13
N PRO A 150 -4.77 -13.08 13.64
CA PRO A 150 -5.01 -12.33 12.41
C PRO A 150 -5.02 -13.21 11.16
N PHE A 151 -4.39 -14.38 11.22
CA PHE A 151 -4.32 -15.31 10.10
C PHE A 151 -4.53 -16.74 10.53
N THR A 152 -5.22 -17.49 9.67
CA THR A 152 -5.37 -18.95 9.80
C THR A 152 -4.57 -19.63 8.68
N GLU A 153 -3.85 -20.70 9.01
CA GLU A 153 -3.18 -21.53 8.01
C GLU A 153 -4.20 -22.43 7.31
N ILE A 154 -4.22 -22.38 5.98
CA ILE A 154 -5.01 -23.26 5.11
C ILE A 154 -4.06 -24.23 4.41
N VAL A 155 -4.45 -25.51 4.40
CA VAL A 155 -3.72 -26.59 3.75
C VAL A 155 -4.55 -27.12 2.59
N GLU A 156 -4.05 -26.95 1.37
CA GLU A 156 -4.63 -27.52 0.16
C GLU A 156 -3.84 -28.75 -0.29
N SER A 157 -4.55 -29.80 -0.67
CA SER A 157 -3.94 -30.97 -1.30
C SER A 157 -3.70 -30.68 -2.78
N LEU A 158 -2.50 -31.00 -3.28
CA LEU A 158 -2.19 -30.95 -4.69
C LEU A 158 -2.34 -32.38 -5.24
N THR A 159 -3.43 -32.62 -5.98
CA THR A 159 -3.67 -33.86 -6.74
C THR A 159 -2.68 -34.02 -7.87
#